data_AF-A0A7X9ZG11-F1
#
_entry.id   AF-A0A7X9ZG11-F1
#
_cell.length_a   1.000
_cell.length_b   1.000
_cell.length_c   1.000
_cell.angle_alpha   90.00
_cell.angle_beta   90.00
_cell.angle_gamma   90.00
#
_symmetry.space_group_name_H-M   'P 1'
#
loop_
_entity.id
_entity.type
_entity.pdbx_description
1 polymer ?
#
loop_
_entity_poly.entity_id
_entity_poly.type
_entity_poly.pdbx_seq_one_letter_code
_entity_poly.pdbx_strand_id
1 'polypeptide(L)'
;MPLTDSPCPRCGHPQATRTQGMSLIAECAHCGWMVATTNPGHPFHDRTPYTVRARPQGITRATAIARLSATLGTGVPAARAMLDQDLPVAENVYALDVIRLHKLLWPQGLSLQVSPEFTWELDDSL
;
A
#
# COMPACT_ATOMS: atom_id res chain seq x y z
N MET A 1 18.62 -4.63 -14.34
CA MET A 1 18.10 -6.02 -14.36
C MET A 1 18.55 -6.67 -13.07
N PRO A 2 17.70 -7.02 -12.09
CA PRO A 2 18.20 -7.76 -10.95
C PRO A 2 18.23 -9.24 -11.32
N LEU A 3 19.37 -9.69 -11.88
CA LEU A 3 19.80 -11.09 -11.78
C LEU A 3 20.21 -11.32 -10.33
N THR A 4 19.51 -12.20 -9.63
CA THR A 4 20.12 -12.93 -8.50
C THR A 4 19.93 -14.42 -8.79
N ASP A 5 20.62 -14.86 -9.84
CA ASP A 5 20.71 -16.26 -10.26
C ASP A 5 21.62 -17.02 -9.29
N SER A 6 21.16 -17.28 -8.06
CA SER A 6 21.79 -18.39 -7.32
C SER A 6 21.48 -19.67 -8.09
N PRO A 7 22.48 -20.51 -8.42
CA PRO A 7 22.22 -21.75 -9.13
C PRO A 7 21.28 -22.64 -8.34
N CYS A 8 20.43 -23.38 -9.03
CA CYS A 8 19.52 -24.33 -8.42
C CYS A 8 20.31 -25.30 -7.54
N PRO A 9 19.96 -25.46 -6.25
CA PRO A 9 20.73 -26.31 -5.34
C PRO A 9 20.64 -27.81 -5.70
N ARG A 10 19.69 -28.19 -6.56
CA ARG A 10 19.48 -29.58 -6.97
C ARG A 10 20.23 -29.95 -8.26
N CYS A 11 20.33 -29.06 -9.23
CA CYS A 11 20.89 -29.37 -10.56
C CYS A 11 21.88 -28.34 -11.12
N GLY A 12 22.16 -27.25 -10.40
CA GLY A 12 23.11 -26.22 -10.81
C GLY A 12 22.64 -25.26 -11.92
N HIS A 13 21.50 -25.54 -12.58
CA HIS A 13 20.94 -24.63 -13.58
C HIS A 13 20.43 -23.31 -12.96
N PRO A 14 20.36 -22.22 -13.75
CA PRO A 14 19.76 -20.97 -13.29
C PRO A 14 18.34 -21.18 -12.76
N GLN A 15 17.98 -20.38 -11.75
CA GLN A 15 16.63 -20.35 -11.18
C GLN A 15 16.00 -18.98 -11.47
N ALA A 16 14.68 -18.94 -11.56
CA ALA A 16 13.93 -17.70 -11.60
C ALA A 16 13.37 -17.40 -10.21
N THR A 17 13.33 -16.12 -9.83
CA THR A 17 12.62 -15.64 -8.65
C THR A 17 11.41 -14.83 -9.04
N ARG A 18 10.24 -15.10 -8.43
CA ARG A 18 9.03 -14.31 -8.59
C ARG A 18 8.40 -13.97 -7.24
N THR A 19 7.85 -12.78 -7.14
CA THR A 19 7.11 -12.33 -5.95
C THR A 19 5.61 -12.56 -6.17
N GLN A 20 4.96 -13.16 -5.18
CA GLN A 20 3.51 -13.35 -5.14
C GLN A 20 2.98 -12.97 -3.75
N GLY A 21 2.55 -11.71 -3.61
CA GLY A 21 2.13 -11.14 -2.35
C GLY A 21 3.23 -11.24 -1.28
N MET A 22 2.91 -11.93 -0.18
CA MET A 22 3.83 -12.21 0.93
C MET A 22 4.92 -13.26 0.63
N SER A 23 4.88 -13.89 -0.56
CA SER A 23 5.78 -14.97 -0.92
C SER A 23 6.82 -14.53 -1.93
N LEU A 24 8.07 -14.92 -1.71
CA LEU A 24 9.14 -14.94 -2.70
C LEU A 24 9.38 -16.39 -3.10
N ILE A 25 9.15 -16.69 -4.37
CA ILE A 25 9.23 -18.04 -4.93
C ILE A 25 10.48 -18.13 -5.78
N ALA A 26 11.35 -19.09 -5.50
CA ALA A 26 12.45 -19.48 -6.36
C ALA A 26 12.13 -20.82 -7.02
N GLU A 27 12.26 -20.89 -8.34
CA GLU A 27 11.90 -22.07 -9.13
C GLU A 27 12.93 -22.36 -10.23
N CYS A 28 13.18 -23.64 -10.49
CA CYS A 28 14.06 -24.11 -11.55
C CYS A 28 13.26 -24.84 -12.62
N ALA A 29 13.14 -24.23 -13.80
CA ALA A 29 12.40 -24.82 -14.93
C ALA A 29 13.03 -26.11 -15.47
N HIS A 30 14.32 -26.37 -15.20
CA HIS A 30 15.02 -27.55 -15.71
C HIS A 30 14.69 -28.84 -14.93
N CYS A 31 14.70 -28.79 -13.59
CA CYS A 31 14.51 -29.98 -12.74
C CYS A 31 13.25 -29.95 -11.87
N GLY A 32 12.43 -28.89 -11.99
CA GLY A 32 11.18 -28.73 -11.23
C GLY A 32 11.36 -28.44 -9.74
N TRP A 33 12.57 -28.12 -9.29
CA TRP A 33 12.80 -27.67 -7.91
C TRP A 33 12.12 -26.32 -7.68
N MET A 34 11.46 -26.17 -6.52
CA MET A 34 10.78 -24.96 -6.12
C MET A 34 10.86 -24.80 -4.60
N VAL A 35 11.03 -23.56 -4.15
CA VAL A 35 10.88 -23.16 -2.75
C VAL A 35 10.12 -21.84 -2.69
N ALA A 36 9.19 -21.74 -1.74
CA ALA A 36 8.53 -20.49 -1.41
C ALA A 36 9.01 -20.04 -0.03
N THR A 37 9.39 -18.78 0.08
CA THR A 37 9.83 -18.13 1.32
C THR A 37 9.07 -16.83 1.52
N THR A 38 9.19 -16.21 2.69
CA THR A 38 8.59 -14.90 2.94
C THR A 38 9.29 -13.82 2.13
N ASN A 39 8.52 -12.95 1.45
CA ASN A 39 9.04 -11.78 0.76
C ASN A 39 9.38 -10.67 1.78
N PRO A 40 10.67 -10.37 2.03
CA PRO A 40 11.05 -9.31 2.96
C PRO A 40 10.72 -7.90 2.44
N GLY A 41 10.60 -7.72 1.11
CA GLY A 41 10.26 -6.46 0.46
C GLY A 41 8.76 -6.22 0.33
N HIS A 42 7.97 -6.62 1.33
CA HIS A 42 6.52 -6.45 1.34
C HIS A 42 6.10 -5.38 2.37
N PRO A 43 5.11 -4.50 2.10
CA PRO A 43 4.67 -3.45 3.03
C PRO A 43 4.25 -3.95 4.41
N PHE A 44 3.88 -5.23 4.52
CA PHE A 44 3.58 -5.89 5.81
C PHE A 44 4.76 -5.83 6.80
N HIS A 45 5.99 -5.84 6.30
CA HIS A 45 7.18 -5.79 7.12
C HIS A 45 7.62 -4.36 7.48
N ASP A 46 6.99 -3.34 6.90
CA ASP A 46 7.26 -1.95 7.26
C ASP A 46 6.71 -1.63 8.65
N ARG A 47 7.60 -1.15 9.52
CA ARG A 47 7.30 -0.76 10.90
C ARG A 47 7.33 0.75 11.10
N THR A 48 7.50 1.53 10.04
CA THR A 48 7.44 2.99 10.08
C THR A 48 6.02 3.42 10.44
N PRO A 49 5.84 4.20 11.52
CA PRO A 49 4.53 4.75 11.85
C PRO A 49 4.25 5.96 10.94
N TYR A 50 3.08 5.95 10.30
CA TYR A 50 2.62 6.99 9.39
C TYR A 50 1.45 7.77 9.97
N THR A 51 1.40 9.05 9.60
CA THR A 51 0.24 9.92 9.73
C THR A 51 -0.34 10.17 8.34
N VAL A 52 -1.65 9.96 8.20
CA VAL A 52 -2.37 10.07 6.94
C VAL A 52 -3.37 11.21 7.04
N ARG A 53 -3.39 12.06 6.01
CA ARG A 53 -4.36 13.14 5.81
C ARG A 53 -5.03 12.97 4.46
N ALA A 54 -6.30 13.36 4.34
CA ALA A 54 -7.03 13.30 3.08
C ALA A 54 -7.05 14.67 2.40
N ARG A 55 -7.06 14.65 1.07
CA ARG A 55 -7.18 15.85 0.22
C ARG A 55 -8.24 15.64 -0.87
N PRO A 56 -9.11 16.62 -1.12
CA PRO A 56 -10.01 16.57 -2.27
C PRO A 56 -9.20 16.55 -3.56
N GLN A 57 -9.58 15.68 -4.49
CA GLN A 57 -8.96 15.58 -5.81
C GLN A 57 -10.05 15.58 -6.88
N GLY A 58 -10.13 16.65 -7.67
CA GLY A 58 -11.11 16.76 -8.76
C GLY A 58 -12.58 16.86 -8.31
N ILE A 59 -12.83 17.05 -7.01
CA ILE A 59 -14.19 17.16 -6.45
C ILE A 59 -14.36 18.43 -5.60
N THR A 60 -15.60 18.87 -5.45
CA THR A 60 -15.91 20.03 -4.60
C THR A 60 -15.67 19.72 -3.13
N ARG A 61 -15.37 20.76 -2.34
CA ARG A 61 -15.22 20.65 -0.89
C ARG A 61 -16.44 20.01 -0.20
N ALA A 62 -17.65 20.41 -0.58
CA ALA A 62 -18.87 19.87 0.02
C ALA A 62 -19.01 18.36 -0.26
N THR A 63 -18.73 17.94 -1.50
CA THR A 63 -18.70 16.53 -1.90
C THR A 63 -17.61 15.76 -1.15
N ALA A 64 -16.42 16.33 -0.99
CA ALA A 64 -15.32 15.72 -0.27
C ALA A 64 -15.67 15.45 1.20
N ILE A 65 -16.27 16.43 1.90
CA ILE A 65 -16.72 16.26 3.28
C ILE A 65 -17.77 15.15 3.39
N ALA A 66 -18.77 15.16 2.50
CA ALA A 66 -19.84 14.16 2.53
C ALA A 66 -19.31 12.74 2.29
N ARG A 67 -18.45 12.57 1.28
CA ARG A 67 -17.83 11.28 0.96
C ARG A 67 -16.91 10.80 2.07
N LEU A 68 -16.00 11.66 2.55
CA LEU A 68 -15.10 11.31 3.66
C LEU A 68 -15.89 10.88 4.91
N SER A 69 -16.94 11.62 5.26
CA SER A 69 -17.84 11.29 6.38
C SER A 69 -18.51 9.93 6.20
N ALA A 70 -19.02 9.64 5.01
CA ALA A 70 -19.71 8.39 4.72
C ALA A 70 -18.74 7.20 4.72
N THR A 71 -17.57 7.39 4.12
CA THR A 71 -16.55 6.37 3.97
C THR A 71 -15.88 5.99 5.29
N LEU A 72 -15.60 6.96 6.16
CA LEU A 72 -14.97 6.72 7.47
C LEU A 72 -15.97 6.55 8.63
N GLY A 73 -17.25 6.86 8.43
CA GLY A 73 -18.26 6.78 9.48
C GLY A 73 -18.10 7.81 10.62
N THR A 74 -17.31 8.88 10.41
CA THR A 74 -16.94 9.86 11.46
C THR A 74 -17.96 10.98 11.66
N GLY A 75 -18.96 11.09 10.77
CA GLY A 75 -19.90 12.21 10.74
C GLY A 75 -19.36 13.48 10.08
N VAL A 76 -20.28 14.35 9.62
CA VAL A 76 -19.97 15.54 8.82
C VAL A 76 -19.08 16.57 9.55
N PRO A 77 -19.29 16.89 10.86
CA PRO A 77 -18.44 17.84 11.56
C PRO A 77 -16.98 17.38 11.66
N ALA A 78 -16.75 16.10 11.94
CA ALA A 78 -15.40 15.53 12.03
C ALA A 78 -14.72 15.50 10.66
N ALA A 79 -15.42 15.05 9.62
CA ALA A 79 -14.88 15.04 8.26
C ALA A 79 -14.55 16.45 7.76
N ARG A 80 -15.36 17.45 8.13
CA ARG A 80 -15.06 18.86 7.87
C ARG A 80 -13.78 19.30 8.56
N ALA A 81 -13.61 18.98 9.84
CA ALA A 81 -12.41 19.34 10.58
C ALA A 81 -11.15 18.69 9.98
N MET A 82 -11.22 17.41 9.56
CA MET A 82 -10.14 16.72 8.85
C MET A 82 -9.69 17.45 7.59
N LEU A 83 -10.62 17.95 6.78
CA LEU A 83 -10.28 18.62 5.52
C LEU A 83 -9.89 20.10 5.71
N ASP A 84 -10.58 20.83 6.58
CA ASP A 84 -10.38 22.28 6.73
C ASP A 84 -9.23 22.64 7.65
N GLN A 85 -9.02 21.87 8.72
CA GLN A 85 -8.02 22.13 9.75
C GLN A 85 -6.80 21.22 9.60
N ASP A 86 -6.76 20.47 8.50
CA ASP A 86 -5.70 19.53 8.20
C ASP A 86 -5.46 18.44 9.26
N LEU A 87 -6.54 18.01 9.91
CA LEU A 87 -6.45 16.94 10.91
C LEU A 87 -6.26 15.58 10.24
N PRO A 88 -5.47 14.70 10.88
CA PRO A 88 -5.22 13.37 10.36
C PRO A 88 -6.51 12.54 10.30
N VAL A 89 -6.64 11.76 9.23
CA VAL A 89 -7.66 10.70 9.13
C VAL A 89 -7.21 9.45 9.89
N ALA A 90 -5.90 9.25 10.02
CA ALA A 90 -5.30 8.21 10.83
C ALA A 90 -3.89 8.62 11.27
N GLU A 91 -3.50 8.18 12.46
CA GLU A 91 -2.17 8.43 13.05
C GLU A 91 -1.58 7.13 13.56
N ASN A 92 -0.25 7.05 13.54
CA ASN A 92 0.50 5.89 14.03
C ASN A 92 0.05 4.57 13.36
N VAL A 93 -0.23 4.62 12.06
CA VAL A 93 -0.64 3.47 11.24
C VAL A 93 0.53 2.94 10.40
N TYR A 94 0.47 1.68 9.98
CA TYR A 94 1.54 1.06 9.20
C TYR A 94 1.23 1.05 7.70
N ALA A 95 2.21 0.67 6.87
CA ALA A 95 2.12 0.81 5.42
C ALA A 95 0.89 0.10 4.81
N LEU A 96 0.49 -1.07 5.33
CA LEU A 96 -0.72 -1.74 4.86
C LEU A 96 -2.01 -0.96 5.14
N ASP A 97 -2.07 -0.24 6.26
CA ASP A 97 -3.22 0.57 6.59
C ASP A 97 -3.27 1.83 5.71
N VAL A 98 -2.12 2.41 5.38
CA VAL A 98 -2.02 3.49 4.37
C VAL A 98 -2.55 3.00 3.01
N ILE A 99 -2.11 1.84 2.53
CA ILE A 99 -2.57 1.25 1.26
C ILE A 99 -4.09 0.98 1.30
N ARG A 100 -4.62 0.47 2.41
CA ARG A 100 -6.06 0.23 2.59
C ARG A 100 -6.85 1.54 2.56
N LEU A 101 -6.39 2.56 3.28
CA LEU A 101 -7.00 3.89 3.28
C LEU A 101 -6.98 4.50 1.88
N HIS A 102 -5.91 4.31 1.12
CA HIS A 102 -5.81 4.79 -0.26
C HIS A 102 -6.88 4.13 -1.14
N LYS A 103 -6.95 2.79 -1.14
CA LYS A 103 -7.98 2.05 -1.90
C LYS A 103 -9.40 2.44 -1.53
N LEU A 104 -9.61 2.82 -0.27
CA LEU A 104 -10.92 3.24 0.23
C LEU A 104 -11.29 4.66 -0.21
N LEU A 105 -10.33 5.58 -0.18
CA LEU A 105 -10.57 7.02 -0.36
C LEU A 105 -10.33 7.50 -1.80
N TRP A 106 -9.38 6.92 -2.53
CA TRP A 106 -9.05 7.30 -3.91
C TRP A 106 -10.26 7.23 -4.86
N PRO A 107 -11.06 6.14 -4.91
CA PRO A 107 -12.26 6.09 -5.75
C PRO A 107 -13.32 7.14 -5.39
N GLN A 108 -13.25 7.69 -4.18
CA GLN A 108 -14.15 8.74 -3.70
C GLN A 108 -13.69 10.14 -4.13
N GLY A 109 -12.59 10.25 -4.88
CA GLY A 109 -11.98 11.54 -5.24
C GLY A 109 -11.21 12.17 -4.08
N LEU A 110 -10.65 11.35 -3.19
CA LEU A 110 -9.85 11.79 -2.06
C LEU A 110 -8.45 11.17 -2.16
N SER A 111 -7.44 12.00 -2.38
CA SER A 111 -6.04 11.56 -2.34
C SER A 111 -5.49 11.59 -0.92
N LEU A 112 -4.39 10.87 -0.70
CA LEU A 112 -3.72 10.84 0.59
C LEU A 112 -2.47 11.71 0.58
N GLN A 113 -2.29 12.46 1.66
CA GLN A 113 -1.01 13.04 2.04
C GLN A 113 -0.48 12.24 3.24
N VAL A 114 0.69 11.63 3.09
CA VAL A 114 1.27 10.72 4.09
C VAL A 114 2.57 11.33 4.62
N SER A 115 2.82 11.18 5.92
CA SER A 115 4.04 11.64 6.58
C SER A 115 4.50 10.60 7.61
N PRO A 116 5.79 10.19 7.65
CA PRO A 116 6.87 10.56 6.74
C PRO A 116 6.63 10.11 5.29
N GLU A 117 7.54 10.43 4.37
CA GLU A 117 7.39 10.09 2.95
C GLU A 117 7.08 8.60 2.76
N PHE A 118 6.05 8.32 1.96
CA PHE A 118 5.56 6.97 1.73
C PHE A 118 6.23 6.40 0.47
N THR A 119 7.05 5.36 0.65
CA THR A 119 7.90 4.81 -0.42
C THR A 119 7.29 3.63 -1.16
N TRP A 120 6.13 3.13 -0.72
CA TRP A 120 5.46 2.00 -1.34
C TRP A 120 4.52 2.45 -2.44
N GLU A 121 4.30 1.58 -3.42
CA GLU A 121 3.38 1.83 -4.52
C GLU A 121 1.93 1.98 -4.01
N LEU A 122 1.29 3.07 -4.41
CA LEU A 122 -0.15 3.26 -4.30
C LEU A 122 -0.73 3.06 -5.70
N ASP A 123 -1.61 2.08 -5.81
CA ASP A 123 -2.25 1.78 -7.07
C ASP A 123 -3.51 2.65 -7.21
N ASP A 124 -3.39 3.64 -8.09
CA ASP A 124 -4.46 4.58 -8.45
C ASP A 124 -5.47 3.98 -9.44
N SER A 125 -5.28 2.74 -9.89
CA SER A 125 -6.18 2.09 -10.85
C SER A 125 -7.45 1.56 -10.16
N LEU A 126 -8.60 1.92 -10.77
CA LEU A 126 -9.96 1.61 -10.31
C LEU A 126 -10.44 0.24 -10.79
#